data_AF-A0A4R3KZJ8-F1
#
_entry.id   AF-A0A4R3KZJ8-F1
#
_cell.length_a   1.000
_cell.length_b   1.000
_cell.length_c   1.000
_cell.angle_alpha   90.00
_cell.angle_beta   90.00
_cell.angle_gamma   90.00
#
_symmetry.space_group_name_H-M   'P 1'
#
loop_
_entity.id
_entity.type
_entity.pdbx_description
1 polymer ?
#
loop_
_entity_poly.entity_id
_entity_poly.type
_entity_poly.pdbx_seq_one_letter_code
_entity_poly.pdbx_strand_id
1 'polypeptide(L)'
;MYICVMIMKPNTPVPEGFIHRDVPTSTVAIGWIQGLEKDIYLVSHELTQKEMGKRGYKFDEKGSRCMELYNCPRFTIPMDNGEIILDYYLPCELVKKEI
;
A
#
# COMPACT_ATOMS: atom_id res chain seq x y z
N MET A 1 -1.64 5.24 14.56
CA MET A 1 -2.96 4.58 14.57
C MET A 1 -3.02 3.66 13.36
N TYR A 2 -3.28 2.37 13.59
CA TYR A 2 -3.50 1.37 12.54
C TYR A 2 -5.00 1.11 12.43
N ILE A 3 -5.52 0.94 11.21
CA ILE A 3 -6.93 0.64 10.96
C ILE A 3 -7.03 -0.49 9.94
N CYS A 4 -7.95 -1.41 10.13
CA CYS A 4 -8.32 -2.41 9.14
C CYS A 4 -9.54 -1.91 8.38
N VAL A 5 -9.49 -1.94 7.05
CA VAL A 5 -10.52 -1.39 6.17
C VAL A 5 -10.76 -2.32 4.99
N MET A 6 -11.91 -2.17 4.35
CA MET A 6 -12.21 -2.78 3.05
C MET A 6 -12.45 -1.67 2.03
N ILE A 7 -11.83 -1.78 0.85
CA ILE A 7 -12.09 -0.87 -0.26
C ILE A 7 -13.41 -1.28 -0.90
N MET A 8 -14.37 -0.37 -0.94
CA MET A 8 -15.71 -0.61 -1.46
C MET A 8 -16.00 0.28 -2.66
N LYS A 9 -16.97 -0.13 -3.49
CA LYS A 9 -17.49 0.73 -4.57
C LYS A 9 -18.19 1.95 -3.97
N PRO A 10 -18.20 3.10 -4.66
CA PRO A 10 -19.00 4.25 -4.24
C PRO A 10 -20.46 3.86 -3.97
N ASN A 11 -21.08 4.49 -2.96
CA ASN A 11 -22.46 4.25 -2.52
C ASN A 11 -22.74 2.84 -1.96
N THR A 12 -21.71 2.06 -1.60
CA THR A 12 -21.92 0.81 -0.86
C THR A 12 -22.46 1.14 0.54
N PRO A 13 -23.59 0.54 0.97
CA PRO A 13 -24.12 0.75 2.31
C PRO A 13 -23.09 0.36 3.39
N VAL A 14 -22.94 1.18 4.42
CA VAL A 14 -22.05 0.90 5.55
C VAL A 14 -22.78 -0.01 6.54
N PRO A 15 -22.22 -1.18 6.89
CA PRO A 15 -22.82 -2.04 7.91
C PRO A 15 -22.92 -1.34 9.27
N GLU A 16 -23.89 -1.74 10.09
CA GLU A 16 -24.04 -1.23 11.44
C GLU A 16 -22.76 -1.45 12.27
N GLY A 17 -22.36 -0.43 13.03
CA GLY A 17 -21.13 -0.45 13.84
C GLY A 17 -19.84 -0.08 13.09
N PHE A 18 -19.91 0.17 11.77
CA PHE A 18 -18.79 0.63 10.97
C PHE A 18 -18.97 2.08 10.52
N ILE A 19 -17.86 2.69 10.10
CA ILE A 19 -17.84 4.01 9.46
C ILE A 19 -17.20 3.88 8.09
N HIS A 20 -17.54 4.79 7.18
CA HIS A 20 -16.79 4.96 5.93
C HIS A 20 -15.91 6.21 5.99
N ARG A 21 -14.90 6.22 5.12
CA ARG A 21 -14.11 7.41 4.80
C ARG A 21 -13.78 7.38 3.32
N ASP A 22 -13.89 8.52 2.67
CA ASP A 22 -13.41 8.67 1.30
C ASP A 22 -11.88 8.76 1.30
N VAL A 23 -11.26 8.09 0.33
CA VAL A 23 -9.83 8.19 0.08
C VAL A 23 -9.61 9.27 -0.97
N PRO A 24 -8.89 10.36 -0.66
CA PRO A 24 -8.65 11.42 -1.63
C PRO A 24 -7.78 10.91 -2.78
N THR A 25 -8.01 11.46 -3.97
CA THR A 25 -7.14 11.23 -5.13
C THR A 25 -5.71 11.62 -4.77
N SER A 26 -4.78 10.69 -4.98
CA SER A 26 -3.35 10.89 -4.72
C SER A 26 -2.53 10.05 -5.70
N THR A 27 -1.26 10.43 -5.88
CA THR A 27 -0.30 9.56 -6.56
C THR A 27 0.27 8.60 -5.52
N VAL A 28 0.33 7.31 -5.87
CA VAL A 28 0.73 6.25 -4.95
C VAL A 28 1.72 5.33 -5.64
N ALA A 29 2.84 5.05 -4.97
CA ALA A 29 3.74 3.98 -5.33
C ALA A 29 3.20 2.66 -4.77
N ILE A 30 3.13 1.63 -5.60
CA ILE A 30 2.70 0.30 -5.19
C ILE A 30 3.94 -0.61 -5.20
N GLY A 31 4.41 -0.97 -4.00
CA GLY A 31 5.40 -2.02 -3.82
C GLY A 31 4.75 -3.40 -3.90
N TRP A 32 5.36 -4.32 -4.64
CA TRP A 32 4.99 -5.73 -4.63
C TRP A 32 6.09 -6.49 -3.89
N ILE A 33 5.86 -6.75 -2.62
CA ILE A 33 6.86 -7.27 -1.71
C ILE A 33 6.71 -8.79 -1.67
N GLN A 34 7.63 -9.49 -2.34
CA GLN A 34 7.68 -10.93 -2.38
C GLN A 34 8.59 -11.46 -1.26
N GLY A 35 8.12 -12.46 -0.52
CA GLY A 35 8.91 -13.16 0.48
C GLY A 35 8.05 -14.01 1.40
N LEU A 36 8.66 -14.62 2.41
CA LEU A 36 7.92 -15.29 3.48
C LEU A 36 7.14 -14.26 4.28
N GLU A 37 5.88 -14.57 4.60
CA GLU A 37 4.96 -13.64 5.26
C GLU A 37 5.57 -12.99 6.52
N LYS A 38 6.23 -13.79 7.37
CA LYS A 38 6.87 -13.31 8.61
C LYS A 38 8.00 -12.29 8.38
N ASP A 39 8.59 -12.25 7.19
CA ASP A 39 9.79 -11.47 6.90
C ASP A 39 9.46 -10.16 6.16
N ILE A 40 8.32 -10.07 5.47
CA ILE A 40 8.02 -8.94 4.58
C ILE A 40 7.40 -7.72 5.27
N TYR A 41 6.66 -7.90 6.37
CA TYR A 41 5.91 -6.80 7.02
C TYR A 41 6.81 -5.64 7.45
N LEU A 42 7.97 -5.95 8.04
CA LEU A 42 8.88 -4.95 8.60
C LEU A 42 9.67 -4.18 7.52
N VAL A 43 9.80 -4.74 6.32
CA VAL A 43 10.66 -4.18 5.25
C VAL A 43 9.85 -3.55 4.11
N SER A 44 8.54 -3.79 4.05
CA SER A 44 7.68 -3.36 2.94
C SER A 44 7.73 -1.85 2.70
N HIS A 45 7.75 -1.06 3.77
CA HIS A 45 7.85 0.40 3.68
C HIS A 45 9.18 0.85 3.06
N GLU A 46 10.30 0.41 3.64
CA GLU A 46 11.65 0.82 3.22
C GLU A 46 11.93 0.40 1.78
N LEU A 47 11.57 -0.83 1.41
CA LEU A 47 11.75 -1.33 0.04
C LEU A 47 10.95 -0.52 -0.98
N THR A 48 9.69 -0.21 -0.66
CA THR A 48 8.85 0.61 -1.53
C THR A 48 9.40 2.03 -1.66
N GLN A 49 9.80 2.65 -0.54
CA GLN A 49 10.35 3.99 -0.51
C GLN A 49 11.67 4.09 -1.29
N LYS A 50 12.55 3.09 -1.15
CA LYS A 50 13.82 3.00 -1.88
C LYS A 50 13.61 2.91 -3.38
N GLU A 51 12.74 2.02 -3.83
CA GLU A 51 12.49 1.82 -5.27
C GLU A 51 11.77 3.01 -5.91
N MET A 52 10.82 3.64 -5.21
CA MET A 52 10.20 4.85 -5.74
C MET A 52 11.19 6.04 -5.79
N GLY A 53 12.12 6.12 -4.82
CA GLY A 53 13.19 7.12 -4.79
C GLY A 53 14.08 7.08 -6.02
N LYS A 54 14.47 5.87 -6.46
CA LYS A 54 15.22 5.67 -7.71
C LYS A 54 14.49 6.16 -8.96
N ARG A 55 13.15 6.27 -8.89
CA ARG A 55 12.29 6.73 -9.98
C ARG A 55 11.95 8.22 -9.89
N GLY A 56 12.58 8.95 -8.96
CA GLY A 56 12.39 10.39 -8.80
C GLY A 56 11.15 10.76 -7.98
N TYR A 57 10.61 9.85 -7.17
CA TYR A 57 9.51 10.12 -6.26
C TYR A 57 10.00 10.21 -4.82
N LYS A 58 9.31 11.01 -4.01
CA LYS A 58 9.50 11.05 -2.55
C LYS A 58 8.17 10.82 -1.85
N PHE A 59 8.25 10.49 -0.57
CA PHE A 59 7.05 10.26 0.24
C PHE A 59 6.24 11.55 0.33
N ASP A 60 4.94 11.46 0.08
CA ASP A 60 4.03 12.58 0.24
C ASP A 60 3.51 12.58 1.69
N GLU A 61 4.12 13.41 2.54
CA GLU A 61 3.72 13.58 3.94
C GLU A 61 2.30 14.14 4.09
N LYS A 62 1.78 14.81 3.05
CA LYS A 62 0.41 15.32 3.00
C LYS A 62 -0.56 14.32 2.37
N GLY A 63 -0.03 13.24 1.79
CA GLY A 63 -0.76 12.20 1.10
C GLY A 63 -1.66 11.39 2.03
N SER A 64 -2.37 10.44 1.43
CA SER A 64 -3.22 9.50 2.17
C SER A 64 -2.40 8.61 3.12
N ARG A 65 -3.03 7.65 3.80
CA ARG A 65 -2.29 6.74 4.69
C ARG A 65 -1.55 5.67 3.86
N CYS A 66 -0.39 5.23 4.32
CA CYS A 66 0.21 4.00 3.83
C CYS A 66 -0.75 2.82 4.08
N MET A 67 -0.76 1.85 3.18
CA MET A 67 -1.68 0.72 3.26
C MET A 67 -1.03 -0.58 2.82
N GLU A 68 -1.16 -1.59 3.68
CA GLU A 68 -0.93 -2.99 3.35
C GLU A 68 -2.23 -3.52 2.73
N LEU A 69 -2.15 -4.03 1.50
CA LEU A 69 -3.31 -4.59 0.81
C LEU A 69 -3.11 -6.08 0.55
N TYR A 70 -3.91 -6.87 1.26
CA TYR A 70 -3.87 -8.33 1.30
C TYR A 70 -4.64 -8.95 0.13
N ASN A 71 -4.14 -8.74 -1.10
CA ASN A 71 -4.87 -9.09 -2.32
C ASN A 71 -4.91 -10.60 -2.59
N CYS A 72 -6.08 -11.11 -2.96
CA CYS A 72 -6.24 -12.47 -3.47
C CYS A 72 -5.92 -12.55 -4.98
N PRO A 73 -5.23 -13.60 -5.47
CA PRO A 73 -4.69 -14.72 -4.69
C PRO A 73 -3.26 -14.47 -4.17
N ARG A 74 -2.59 -13.40 -4.60
CA ARG A 74 -1.13 -13.26 -4.46
C ARG A 74 -0.62 -13.14 -3.01
N PHE A 75 -1.46 -12.68 -2.09
CA PHE A 75 -1.17 -12.71 -0.65
C PHE A 75 -1.67 -14.01 0.00
N THR A 76 -2.86 -14.49 -0.39
CA THR A 76 -3.58 -15.57 0.32
C THR A 76 -3.22 -16.97 -0.12
N ILE A 77 -2.58 -17.13 -1.27
CA ILE A 77 -2.13 -18.40 -1.82
C ILE A 77 -0.60 -18.32 -1.98
N PRO A 78 0.17 -18.97 -1.09
CA PRO A 78 1.61 -19.06 -1.24
C PRO A 78 2.02 -19.72 -2.55
N MET A 79 3.12 -19.24 -3.10
CA MET A 79 3.83 -19.88 -4.21
C MET A 79 4.44 -21.21 -3.75
N ASP A 80 4.96 -22.02 -4.69
CA ASP A 80 5.53 -23.33 -4.38
C ASP A 80 6.68 -23.28 -3.36
N ASN A 81 7.39 -22.15 -3.26
CA ASN A 81 8.46 -21.91 -2.30
C ASN A 81 7.97 -21.36 -0.93
N GLY A 82 6.65 -21.24 -0.74
CA GLY A 82 6.03 -20.70 0.48
C GLY A 82 6.01 -19.18 0.59
N GLU A 83 6.51 -18.46 -0.42
CA GLU A 83 6.46 -17.00 -0.46
C GLU A 83 5.08 -16.50 -0.90
N ILE A 84 4.75 -15.29 -0.47
CA ILE A 84 3.57 -14.54 -0.90
C ILE A 84 3.99 -13.18 -1.43
N ILE A 85 3.06 -12.47 -2.07
CA ILE A 85 3.24 -11.08 -2.48
C ILE A 85 2.28 -10.19 -1.69
N LEU A 86 2.84 -9.28 -0.89
CA LEU A 86 2.08 -8.20 -0.25
C LEU A 86 2.13 -6.94 -1.11
N ASP A 87 0.96 -6.33 -1.35
CA ASP A 87 0.88 -4.99 -1.91
C ASP A 87 1.12 -3.96 -0.81
N TYR A 88 2.06 -3.04 -1.04
CA TYR A 88 2.30 -1.93 -0.12
C TYR A 88 2.11 -0.59 -0.85
N TYR A 89 1.08 0.14 -0.46
CA TYR A 89 0.70 1.42 -1.06
C TYR A 89 1.36 2.55 -0.25
N LEU A 90 2.19 3.33 -0.92
CA LEU A 90 2.93 4.45 -0.34
C LEU A 90 2.62 5.73 -1.11
N PRO A 91 1.88 6.70 -0.53
CA PRO A 91 1.65 8.00 -1.15
C PRO A 91 2.95 8.68 -1.54
N CYS A 92 3.00 9.24 -2.74
CA CYS A 92 4.23 9.84 -3.25
C CYS A 92 3.96 11.03 -4.16
N GLU A 93 4.96 11.91 -4.25
CA GLU A 93 4.98 13.03 -5.18
C GLU A 93 6.29 13.05 -5.97
N LEU A 94 6.23 13.55 -7.21
CA LEU A 94 7.42 13.69 -8.05
C LEU A 94 8.35 14.74 -7.43
N VAL A 95 9.63 14.41 -7.33
CA VAL A 95 10.66 15.39 -6.98
C VAL A 95 10.80 16.36 -8.14
N LYS A 96 10.29 17.59 -7.97
CA LYS A 96 10.51 18.67 -8.92
C LYS A 96 12.00 18.97 -8.96
N LYS A 97 12.61 18.91 -10.15
CA LYS A 97 13.92 19.49 -10.37
C LYS A 97 13.75 21.00 -10.41
N GLU A 98 14.43 21.72 -9.53
CA GLU A 98 14.61 23.16 -9.71
C GLU A 98 15.43 23.34 -10.99
N ILE A 99 14.92 24.17 -11.91
CA ILE A 99 15.58 24.57 -13.16
C ILE A 99 16.42 25.81 -12.86
#